data_AF-A0A520D0B9-F1
#
_entry.id   AF-A0A520D0B9-F1
#
_cell.length_a   1.000
_cell.length_b   1.000
_cell.length_c   1.000
_cell.angle_alpha   90.00
_cell.angle_beta   90.00
_cell.angle_gamma   90.00
#
_symmetry.space_group_name_H-M   'P 1'
#
loop_
_entity.id
_entity.type
_entity.pdbx_description
1 polymer ?
#
loop_
_entity_poly.entity_id
_entity_poly.type
_entity_poly.pdbx_seq_one_letter_code
_entity_poly.pdbx_strand_id
1 'polypeptide(L)'
;MKFRIPIITFLLLACNIFSFAQSADDLFSQARKAAFDEANYPKAINLSKIALQNSPDYADIRVFLGRLYTWSKKPDSARREFNYIIKKQPTYEDAFLALGNLEYWNDDTEKALVVVENGLKVAPNSEPLNLLKAKLLNDLKRWQEADLLLIGLLKKNPSLTEARSLASRIKDNSAKNKIGVNYNFIYFDKQFADPWHIASVDYTRQTKYGSIAGRINYANRFNSNGLQFEVDAYPRISNTFYAYVSGGYASEAGVFPRYRAGFSIYANLPLSFEADAGFRYLRFSDNTFIYTASIGKYYKNLWFNFRTYLTPSTSNISQSFSLNTRYYIGGADDYLSLSLGTGLSPDEQNNVLINATNYRLKSNSISLGLRKSIKTFNILTFNVGVDHQEYLKDVKGNQFDASIGYIRRF
;
A
#
# COMPACT_ATOMS: atom_id res chain seq x y z
N MET A 1 74.36 -16.96 58.92
CA MET A 1 73.27 -16.93 57.91
C MET A 1 71.95 -17.08 58.66
N LYS A 2 70.99 -16.19 58.40
CA LYS A 2 69.70 -16.02 59.10
C LYS A 2 68.69 -17.11 58.74
N PHE A 3 67.70 -17.37 59.62
CA PHE A 3 66.24 -17.59 59.39
C PHE A 3 65.65 -18.25 60.66
N ARG A 4 64.97 -17.57 61.61
CA ARG A 4 63.64 -16.89 61.69
C ARG A 4 62.40 -17.81 61.58
N ILE A 5 61.91 -18.23 62.77
CA ILE A 5 60.55 -18.37 63.35
C ILE A 5 59.33 -18.28 62.41
N PRO A 6 58.30 -19.16 62.56
CA PRO A 6 56.98 -18.97 61.98
C PRO A 6 56.01 -18.30 62.98
N ILE A 7 55.26 -17.29 62.54
CA ILE A 7 54.05 -16.80 63.22
C ILE A 7 52.92 -16.86 62.20
N ILE A 8 51.94 -17.70 62.51
CA ILE A 8 50.67 -17.84 61.80
C ILE A 8 49.77 -16.69 62.26
N THR A 9 49.30 -15.87 61.32
CA THR A 9 48.24 -14.88 61.58
C THR A 9 47.10 -15.11 60.60
N PHE A 10 45.96 -15.51 61.14
CA PHE A 10 44.69 -15.74 60.44
C PHE A 10 43.96 -14.39 60.29
N LEU A 11 43.79 -13.89 59.07
CA LEU A 11 43.03 -12.67 58.80
C LEU A 11 41.70 -13.04 58.10
N LEU A 12 40.61 -12.97 58.87
CA LEU A 12 39.23 -13.11 58.38
C LEU A 12 38.83 -11.86 57.59
N LEU A 13 38.71 -11.97 56.27
CA LEU A 13 38.02 -10.98 55.44
C LEU A 13 36.50 -11.13 55.63
N ALA A 14 35.90 -10.21 56.39
CA ALA A 14 34.47 -9.96 56.34
C ALA A 14 34.14 -9.24 55.02
N CYS A 15 33.70 -9.98 54.02
CA CYS A 15 33.19 -9.43 52.77
C CYS A 15 31.78 -8.86 53.04
N ASN A 16 31.68 -7.53 53.20
CA ASN A 16 30.41 -6.83 53.20
C ASN A 16 29.83 -6.86 51.78
N ILE A 17 28.92 -7.81 51.51
CA ILE A 17 28.10 -7.79 50.29
C ILE A 17 27.02 -6.72 50.49
N PHE A 18 27.32 -5.47 50.12
CA PHE A 18 26.28 -4.51 49.80
C PHE A 18 25.64 -4.92 48.48
N SER A 19 24.54 -5.68 48.54
CA SER A 19 23.63 -5.78 47.40
C SER A 19 22.96 -4.43 47.23
N PHE A 20 23.44 -3.62 46.28
CA PHE A 20 22.70 -2.45 45.83
C PHE A 20 21.39 -2.94 45.20
N ALA A 21 20.25 -2.53 45.77
CA ALA A 21 18.95 -2.83 45.19
C ALA A 21 18.90 -2.23 43.78
N GLN A 22 18.66 -3.07 42.77
CA GLN A 22 18.55 -2.62 41.38
C GLN A 22 17.33 -1.71 41.22
N SER A 23 17.49 -0.61 40.48
CA SER A 23 16.38 0.31 40.20
C SER A 23 15.35 -0.35 39.29
N ALA A 24 14.11 0.15 39.33
CA ALA A 24 13.04 -0.34 38.45
C ALA A 24 13.41 -0.15 36.96
N ASP A 25 14.11 0.93 36.61
CA ASP A 25 14.57 1.20 35.24
C ASP A 25 15.64 0.20 34.77
N ASP A 26 16.59 -0.17 35.64
CA ASP A 26 17.61 -1.16 35.31
C ASP A 26 16.98 -2.54 35.09
N LEU A 27 16.10 -2.95 36.00
CA LEU A 27 15.32 -4.18 35.85
C LEU A 27 14.44 -4.16 34.60
N PHE A 28 13.86 -3.01 34.25
CA PHE A 28 13.07 -2.87 33.02
C PHE A 28 13.94 -3.01 31.76
N SER A 29 15.12 -2.41 31.74
CA SER A 29 16.10 -2.56 30.66
C SER A 29 16.50 -4.03 30.48
N GLN A 30 16.82 -4.72 31.58
CA GLN A 30 17.12 -6.15 31.58
C GLN A 30 15.92 -6.99 31.10
N ALA A 31 14.70 -6.65 31.50
CA ALA A 31 13.49 -7.33 31.05
C ALA A 31 13.28 -7.19 29.53
N ARG A 32 13.52 -5.99 28.99
CA ARG A 32 13.45 -5.74 27.54
C ARG A 32 14.53 -6.54 26.80
N LYS A 33 15.77 -6.55 27.30
CA LYS A 33 16.85 -7.37 26.74
C LYS A 33 16.48 -8.86 26.73
N ALA A 34 15.98 -9.38 27.85
CA ALA A 34 15.54 -10.77 27.93
C ALA A 34 14.43 -11.09 26.92
N ALA A 35 13.48 -10.18 26.69
CA ALA A 35 12.39 -10.41 25.76
C ALA A 35 12.79 -10.31 24.29
N PHE A 36 13.59 -9.31 23.92
CA PHE A 36 13.87 -8.99 22.51
C PHE A 36 15.19 -9.59 21.99
N ASP A 37 16.22 -9.69 22.84
CA ASP A 37 17.54 -10.19 22.43
C ASP A 37 17.66 -11.69 22.74
N GLU A 38 17.13 -12.14 23.88
CA GLU A 38 17.25 -13.53 24.34
C GLU A 38 16.01 -14.38 24.02
N ALA A 39 14.90 -13.76 23.57
CA ALA A 39 13.58 -14.39 23.40
C ALA A 39 13.08 -15.16 24.66
N ASN A 40 13.55 -14.77 25.85
CA ASN A 40 13.26 -15.41 27.12
C ASN A 40 12.13 -14.67 27.86
N TYR A 41 10.88 -14.93 27.44
CA TYR A 41 9.71 -14.32 28.07
C TYR A 41 9.52 -14.67 29.55
N PRO A 42 9.78 -15.90 30.04
CA PRO A 42 9.71 -16.18 31.48
C PRO A 42 10.65 -15.30 32.31
N LYS A 43 11.89 -15.12 31.86
CA LYS A 43 12.87 -14.23 32.52
C LYS A 43 12.40 -12.77 32.47
N ALA A 44 11.95 -12.30 31.30
CA ALA A 44 11.43 -10.94 31.15
C ALA A 44 10.24 -10.66 32.08
N ILE A 45 9.29 -11.60 32.18
CA ILE A 45 8.13 -11.50 33.08
C ILE A 45 8.60 -11.41 34.54
N ASN A 46 9.56 -12.23 34.96
CA ASN A 46 10.07 -12.20 36.32
C ASN A 46 10.75 -10.85 36.64
N LEU A 47 11.63 -10.38 35.74
CA LEU A 47 12.30 -9.10 35.89
C LEU A 47 11.31 -7.92 35.96
N SER A 48 10.29 -7.91 35.10
CA SER A 48 9.23 -6.89 35.15
C SER A 48 8.42 -6.93 36.45
N LYS A 49 8.16 -8.13 37.00
CA LYS A 49 7.49 -8.25 38.32
C LYS A 49 8.33 -7.69 39.45
N ILE A 50 9.63 -7.99 39.47
CA ILE A 50 10.57 -7.45 40.47
C ILE A 50 10.65 -5.93 40.33
N ALA A 51 10.72 -5.40 39.10
CA ALA A 51 10.72 -3.96 38.86
C ALA A 51 9.44 -3.28 39.42
N LEU A 52 8.28 -3.92 39.24
CA LEU A 52 7.00 -3.44 39.77
C LEU A 52 6.85 -3.61 41.28
N GLN A 53 7.66 -4.44 41.95
CA GLN A 53 7.72 -4.44 43.43
C GLN A 53 8.36 -3.15 43.94
N ASN A 54 9.40 -2.66 43.23
CA ASN A 54 10.09 -1.41 43.56
C ASN A 54 9.31 -0.17 43.10
N SER A 55 8.52 -0.28 42.04
CA SER A 55 7.71 0.83 41.49
C SER A 55 6.35 0.35 40.97
N PRO A 56 5.36 0.15 41.87
CA PRO A 56 4.08 -0.49 41.52
C PRO A 56 3.25 0.24 40.45
N ASP A 57 3.35 1.56 40.39
CA ASP A 57 2.55 2.38 39.46
C ASP A 57 3.34 2.81 38.21
N TYR A 58 4.50 2.19 37.93
CA TYR A 58 5.26 2.46 36.71
C TYR A 58 4.52 1.91 35.48
N ALA A 59 3.87 2.80 34.74
CA ALA A 59 3.00 2.44 33.62
C ALA A 59 3.72 1.68 32.50
N ASP A 60 4.87 2.15 32.05
CA ASP A 60 5.63 1.53 30.95
C ASP A 60 6.00 0.08 31.26
N ILE A 61 6.48 -0.20 32.48
CA ILE A 61 6.85 -1.55 32.92
C ILE A 61 5.62 -2.45 32.99
N ARG A 62 4.50 -1.93 33.50
CA ARG A 62 3.26 -2.71 33.62
C ARG A 62 2.61 -2.99 32.27
N VAL A 63 2.60 -2.03 31.36
CA VAL A 63 2.15 -2.26 29.97
C VAL A 63 3.08 -3.25 29.27
N PHE A 64 4.39 -3.16 29.48
CA PHE A 64 5.33 -4.15 28.96
C PHE A 64 5.06 -5.56 29.52
N LEU A 65 4.82 -5.69 30.83
CA LEU A 65 4.41 -6.95 31.45
C LEU A 65 3.11 -7.50 30.84
N GLY A 66 2.12 -6.64 30.62
CA GLY A 66 0.89 -6.99 29.91
C GLY A 66 1.17 -7.53 28.51
N ARG A 67 2.04 -6.87 27.72
CA ARG A 67 2.45 -7.33 26.39
C ARG A 67 3.17 -8.68 26.43
N LEU A 68 4.07 -8.89 27.40
CA LEU A 68 4.73 -10.19 27.61
C LEU A 68 3.72 -11.30 27.87
N TYR A 69 2.68 -11.03 28.67
CA TYR A 69 1.59 -11.98 28.88
C TYR A 69 0.78 -12.23 27.60
N THR A 70 0.52 -11.20 26.79
CA THR A 70 -0.12 -11.34 25.48
C THR A 70 0.69 -12.27 24.57
N TRP A 71 1.99 -12.02 24.41
CA TRP A 71 2.87 -12.87 23.59
C TRP A 71 3.02 -14.28 24.15
N SER A 72 2.88 -14.45 25.46
CA SER A 72 2.89 -15.74 26.15
C SER A 72 1.52 -16.45 26.16
N LYS A 73 0.53 -15.98 25.40
CA LYS A 73 -0.84 -16.52 25.33
C LYS A 73 -1.55 -16.59 26.70
N LYS A 74 -1.34 -15.59 27.56
CA LYS A 74 -1.97 -15.44 28.88
C LYS A 74 -2.88 -14.20 28.92
N PRO A 75 -4.01 -14.20 28.19
CA PRO A 75 -4.85 -13.01 28.00
C PRO A 75 -5.41 -12.46 29.33
N ASP A 76 -5.81 -13.31 30.27
CA ASP A 76 -6.36 -12.83 31.55
C ASP A 76 -5.33 -12.09 32.41
N SER A 77 -4.08 -12.56 32.40
CA SER A 77 -2.99 -11.86 33.07
C SER A 77 -2.70 -10.52 32.38
N ALA A 78 -2.68 -10.49 31.04
CA ALA A 78 -2.48 -9.26 30.28
C ALA A 78 -3.60 -8.23 30.55
N ARG A 79 -4.87 -8.66 30.52
CA ARG A 79 -6.04 -7.83 30.87
C ARG A 79 -5.92 -7.22 32.25
N ARG A 80 -5.48 -7.98 33.26
CA ARG A 80 -5.31 -7.46 34.63
C ARG A 80 -4.29 -6.32 34.66
N GLU A 81 -3.14 -6.50 34.00
CA GLU A 81 -2.09 -5.46 33.98
C GLU A 81 -2.55 -4.19 33.25
N PHE A 82 -3.20 -4.32 32.08
CA PHE A 82 -3.69 -3.17 31.33
C PHE A 82 -4.82 -2.43 32.06
N ASN A 83 -5.80 -3.16 32.62
CA ASN A 83 -6.90 -2.56 33.37
C ASN A 83 -6.42 -1.87 34.66
N TYR A 84 -5.36 -2.38 35.29
CA TYR A 84 -4.74 -1.70 36.42
C TYR A 84 -4.25 -0.30 36.03
N ILE A 85 -3.54 -0.19 34.90
CA ILE A 85 -3.06 1.12 34.40
C ILE A 85 -4.22 2.01 33.99
N ILE A 86 -5.21 1.51 33.26
CA ILE A 86 -6.38 2.32 32.87
C ILE A 86 -7.10 2.89 34.10
N LYS A 87 -7.19 2.12 35.20
CA LYS A 87 -7.80 2.59 36.45
C LYS A 87 -6.96 3.63 37.18
N LYS A 88 -5.63 3.47 37.20
CA LYS A 88 -4.71 4.33 37.95
C LYS A 88 -4.30 5.59 37.19
N GLN A 89 -4.16 5.47 35.88
CA GLN A 89 -3.70 6.49 34.95
C GLN A 89 -4.62 6.49 33.72
N PRO A 90 -5.85 7.02 33.84
CA PRO A 90 -6.87 6.93 32.79
C PRO A 90 -6.54 7.72 31.52
N THR A 91 -5.49 8.55 31.53
CA THR A 91 -4.98 9.28 30.36
C THR A 91 -3.84 8.57 29.65
N TYR A 92 -3.39 7.40 30.15
CA TYR A 92 -2.25 6.68 29.59
C TYR A 92 -2.67 5.88 28.34
N GLU A 93 -2.53 6.52 27.18
CA GLU A 93 -2.96 6.03 25.86
C GLU A 93 -2.51 4.59 25.55
N ASP A 94 -1.23 4.27 25.85
CA ASP A 94 -0.64 2.99 25.45
C ASP A 94 -1.30 1.78 26.13
N ALA A 95 -1.92 1.97 27.31
CA ALA A 95 -2.68 0.91 27.97
C ALA A 95 -3.97 0.57 27.22
N PHE A 96 -4.68 1.58 26.68
CA PHE A 96 -5.86 1.35 25.84
C PHE A 96 -5.47 0.71 24.50
N LEU A 97 -4.37 1.17 23.89
CA LEU A 97 -3.87 0.59 22.65
C LEU A 97 -3.47 -0.88 22.85
N ALA A 98 -2.75 -1.19 23.93
CA ALA A 98 -2.32 -2.54 24.23
C ALA A 98 -3.50 -3.47 24.58
N LEU A 99 -4.46 -3.00 25.37
CA LEU A 99 -5.68 -3.77 25.68
C LEU A 99 -6.56 -3.97 24.44
N GLY A 100 -6.73 -2.95 23.61
CA GLY A 100 -7.49 -3.05 22.36
C GLY A 100 -6.87 -4.08 21.40
N ASN A 101 -5.55 -4.08 21.23
CA ASN A 101 -4.86 -5.10 20.43
C ASN A 101 -4.99 -6.50 21.05
N LEU A 102 -4.92 -6.62 22.38
CA LEU A 102 -5.12 -7.88 23.08
C LEU A 102 -6.51 -8.46 22.78
N GLU A 103 -7.58 -7.68 22.98
CA GLU A 103 -8.94 -8.17 22.72
C GLU A 103 -9.14 -8.52 21.23
N TYR A 104 -8.59 -7.70 20.33
CA TYR A 104 -8.64 -7.99 18.89
C TYR A 104 -7.96 -9.30 18.50
N TRP A 105 -6.77 -9.59 19.05
CA TRP A 105 -6.06 -10.84 18.78
C TRP A 105 -6.67 -12.08 19.45
N ASN A 106 -7.64 -11.88 20.36
CA ASN A 106 -8.42 -12.95 20.98
C ASN A 106 -9.86 -13.01 20.45
N ASP A 107 -10.07 -12.55 19.20
CA ASP A 107 -11.34 -12.58 18.46
C ASP A 107 -12.51 -11.84 19.14
N ASP A 108 -12.20 -10.94 20.08
CA ASP A 108 -13.16 -10.10 20.80
C ASP A 108 -13.22 -8.68 20.17
N THR A 109 -13.43 -8.58 18.85
CA THR A 109 -13.37 -7.31 18.08
C THR A 109 -14.29 -6.22 18.63
N GLU A 110 -15.49 -6.57 19.10
CA GLU A 110 -16.41 -5.60 19.72
C GLU A 110 -15.87 -5.03 21.05
N LYS A 111 -15.29 -5.88 21.91
CA LYS A 111 -14.66 -5.41 23.15
C LYS A 111 -13.45 -4.53 22.86
N ALA A 112 -12.64 -4.93 21.87
CA ALA A 112 -11.53 -4.12 21.40
C ALA A 112 -12.00 -2.73 20.96
N LEU A 113 -13.13 -2.65 20.25
CA LEU A 113 -13.67 -1.37 19.79
C LEU A 113 -14.08 -0.49 20.97
N VAL A 114 -14.78 -1.04 21.97
CA VAL A 114 -15.17 -0.32 23.19
C VAL A 114 -13.93 0.22 23.94
N VAL A 115 -12.89 -0.60 24.09
CA VAL A 115 -11.63 -0.19 24.74
C VAL A 115 -10.98 0.97 23.99
N VAL A 116 -10.85 0.85 22.67
CA VAL A 116 -10.24 1.87 21.81
C VAL A 116 -11.06 3.16 21.82
N GLU A 117 -12.39 3.07 21.80
CA GLU A 117 -13.27 4.24 21.89
C GLU A 117 -13.15 4.95 23.24
N ASN A 118 -12.96 4.23 24.34
CA ASN A 118 -12.66 4.85 25.63
C ASN A 118 -11.29 5.52 25.65
N GLY A 119 -10.27 4.90 25.04
CA GLY A 119 -8.95 5.53 24.87
C GLY A 119 -9.03 6.82 24.03
N LEU A 120 -9.84 6.83 22.98
CA LEU A 120 -10.04 8.02 22.13
C LEU A 120 -10.82 9.14 22.83
N LYS A 121 -11.56 8.88 23.91
CA LYS A 121 -12.17 9.96 24.72
C LYS A 121 -11.10 10.80 25.43
N VAL A 122 -9.99 10.17 25.84
CA VAL A 122 -8.88 10.85 26.55
C VAL A 122 -7.76 11.28 25.60
N ALA A 123 -7.59 10.58 24.48
CA ALA A 123 -6.61 10.91 23.43
C ALA A 123 -7.29 10.98 22.04
N PRO A 124 -8.15 11.98 21.75
CA PRO A 124 -8.93 12.04 20.50
C PRO A 124 -8.09 12.06 19.21
N ASN A 125 -6.85 12.56 19.31
CA ASN A 125 -5.93 12.70 18.18
C ASN A 125 -4.89 11.57 18.08
N SER A 126 -5.00 10.51 18.90
CA SER A 126 -4.09 9.37 18.82
C SER A 126 -4.16 8.69 17.45
N GLU A 127 -3.07 8.78 16.69
CA GLU A 127 -2.94 8.08 15.40
C GLU A 127 -3.00 6.55 15.57
N PRO A 128 -2.28 5.94 16.54
CA PRO A 128 -2.34 4.49 16.75
C PRO A 128 -3.74 3.97 17.13
N LEU A 129 -4.46 4.66 18.01
CA LEU A 129 -5.81 4.25 18.42
C LEU A 129 -6.82 4.40 17.28
N ASN A 130 -6.76 5.50 16.53
CA ASN A 130 -7.65 5.67 15.38
C ASN A 130 -7.35 4.67 14.26
N LEU A 131 -6.07 4.33 14.05
CA LEU A 131 -5.69 3.28 13.10
C LEU A 131 -6.21 1.89 13.55
N LEU A 132 -6.07 1.57 14.84
CA LEU A 132 -6.66 0.35 15.39
C LEU A 132 -8.19 0.36 15.26
N LYS A 133 -8.87 1.46 15.59
CA LYS A 133 -10.32 1.62 15.39
C LYS A 133 -10.72 1.33 13.94
N ALA A 134 -9.99 1.85 12.95
CA ALA A 134 -10.27 1.57 11.55
C ALA A 134 -10.11 0.07 11.20
N LYS A 135 -9.12 -0.63 11.79
CA LYS A 135 -8.95 -2.09 11.60
C LYS A 135 -10.15 -2.85 12.18
N LEU A 136 -10.57 -2.49 13.39
CA LEU A 136 -11.72 -3.11 14.07
C LEU A 136 -13.02 -2.88 13.30
N LEU A 137 -13.27 -1.66 12.84
CA LEU A 137 -14.44 -1.34 12.03
C LEU A 137 -14.44 -2.12 10.70
N ASN A 138 -13.28 -2.32 10.07
CA ASN A 138 -13.17 -3.17 8.89
C ASN A 138 -13.53 -4.64 9.18
N ASP A 139 -13.04 -5.19 10.29
CA ASP A 139 -13.31 -6.56 10.72
C ASP A 139 -14.81 -6.78 11.03
N LEU A 140 -15.43 -5.81 11.70
CA LEU A 140 -16.87 -5.73 11.95
C LEU A 140 -17.71 -5.39 10.70
N LYS A 141 -17.08 -5.25 9.52
CA LYS A 141 -17.73 -4.88 8.25
C LYS A 141 -18.43 -3.52 8.26
N ARG A 142 -18.10 -2.66 9.21
CA ARG A 142 -18.54 -1.26 9.32
C ARG A 142 -17.70 -0.36 8.39
N TRP A 143 -17.68 -0.71 7.11
CA TRP A 143 -16.73 -0.17 6.13
C TRP A 143 -16.86 1.33 5.90
N GLN A 144 -18.09 1.87 5.94
CA GLN A 144 -18.32 3.31 5.73
C GLN A 144 -17.68 4.14 6.85
N GLU A 145 -17.86 3.73 8.10
CA GLU A 145 -17.25 4.41 9.26
C GLU A 145 -15.73 4.32 9.21
N ALA A 146 -15.21 3.14 8.84
CA ALA A 146 -13.79 2.92 8.72
C ALA A 146 -13.15 3.75 7.59
N ASP A 147 -13.82 3.88 6.44
CA ASP A 147 -13.38 4.69 5.31
C ASP A 147 -13.32 6.18 5.69
N LEU A 148 -14.38 6.71 6.32
CA LEU A 148 -14.41 8.10 6.80
C LEU A 148 -13.29 8.37 7.81
N LEU A 149 -13.05 7.44 8.73
CA LEU A 149 -11.97 7.56 9.71
C LEU A 149 -10.59 7.58 9.04
N LEU A 150 -10.36 6.71 8.05
CA LEU A 150 -9.10 6.64 7.32
C LEU A 150 -8.87 7.85 6.42
N ILE A 151 -9.91 8.43 5.82
CA ILE A 151 -9.81 9.71 5.10
C ILE A 151 -9.30 10.80 6.05
N GLY A 152 -9.85 10.87 7.26
CA GLY A 152 -9.38 11.80 8.30
C GLY A 152 -7.93 11.55 8.71
N LEU A 153 -7.55 10.29 8.90
CA LEU A 153 -6.18 9.89 9.26
C LEU A 153 -5.17 10.26 8.18
N LEU A 154 -5.46 9.90 6.94
CA LEU A 154 -4.58 10.13 5.80
C LEU A 154 -4.51 11.61 5.41
N LYS A 155 -5.50 12.42 5.79
CA LYS A 155 -5.41 13.88 5.66
C LYS A 155 -4.40 14.48 6.66
N LYS A 156 -4.31 13.93 7.88
CA LYS A 156 -3.37 14.39 8.92
C LYS A 156 -1.95 13.83 8.72
N ASN A 157 -1.85 12.52 8.48
CA ASN A 157 -0.60 11.81 8.20
C ASN A 157 -0.74 11.01 6.90
N PRO A 158 -0.48 11.67 5.75
CA PRO A 158 -0.62 11.00 4.46
C PRO A 158 0.43 9.91 4.23
N SER A 159 1.55 9.95 4.96
CA SER A 159 2.65 8.98 4.90
C SER A 159 2.39 7.67 5.64
N LEU A 160 1.24 7.52 6.31
CA LEU A 160 0.92 6.35 7.12
C LEU A 160 0.61 5.12 6.24
N THR A 161 1.64 4.35 5.90
CA THR A 161 1.57 3.18 5.00
C THR A 161 0.49 2.18 5.39
N GLU A 162 0.34 1.91 6.69
CA GLU A 162 -0.65 0.96 7.17
C GLU A 162 -2.09 1.46 6.97
N ALA A 163 -2.35 2.74 7.23
CA ALA A 163 -3.66 3.37 6.96
C ALA A 163 -3.99 3.35 5.47
N ARG A 164 -3.03 3.61 4.57
CA ARG A 164 -3.26 3.53 3.11
C ARG A 164 -3.57 2.11 2.66
N SER A 165 -2.81 1.14 3.15
CA SER A 165 -3.01 -0.28 2.85
C SER A 165 -4.38 -0.74 3.34
N LEU A 166 -4.79 -0.27 4.52
CA LEU A 166 -6.12 -0.54 5.07
C LEU A 166 -7.23 0.15 4.27
N ALA A 167 -7.07 1.42 3.89
CA ALA A 167 -8.07 2.14 3.11
C ALA A 167 -8.34 1.48 1.76
N SER A 168 -7.27 1.02 1.08
CA SER A 168 -7.39 0.23 -0.15
C SER A 168 -8.21 -1.05 0.08
N ARG A 169 -7.90 -1.79 1.13
CA ARG A 169 -8.62 -3.02 1.51
C ARG A 169 -10.09 -2.78 1.89
N ILE A 170 -10.39 -1.73 2.65
CA ILE A 170 -11.77 -1.39 3.06
C ILE A 170 -12.62 -1.04 1.85
N LYS A 171 -12.03 -0.31 0.91
CA LYS A 171 -12.68 0.03 -0.35
C LYS A 171 -12.97 -1.20 -1.21
N ASP A 172 -12.09 -2.18 -1.21
CA ASP A 172 -12.33 -3.45 -1.89
C ASP A 172 -13.37 -4.32 -1.16
N ASN A 173 -13.36 -4.31 0.17
CA ASN A 173 -14.34 -5.06 0.97
C ASN A 173 -15.74 -4.43 0.90
N SER A 174 -15.83 -3.10 0.81
CA SER A 174 -17.09 -2.35 0.88
C SER A 174 -17.96 -2.44 -0.37
N ALA A 175 -17.36 -2.75 -1.52
CA ALA A 175 -18.09 -2.93 -2.77
C ALA A 175 -17.58 -4.19 -3.46
N LYS A 176 -18.42 -5.24 -3.43
CA LYS A 176 -18.08 -6.50 -4.07
C LYS A 176 -18.03 -6.35 -5.59
N ASN A 177 -18.81 -5.44 -6.16
CA ASN A 177 -18.93 -5.27 -7.59
C ASN A 177 -18.68 -3.82 -8.00
N LYS A 178 -18.14 -3.64 -9.20
CA LYS A 178 -18.02 -2.35 -9.86
C LYS A 178 -18.39 -2.53 -11.33
N ILE A 179 -19.12 -1.57 -11.88
CA ILE A 179 -19.33 -1.44 -13.32
C ILE A 179 -18.71 -0.10 -13.73
N GLY A 180 -17.83 -0.15 -14.73
CA GLY A 180 -17.16 1.00 -15.32
C GLY A 180 -17.60 1.19 -16.77
N VAL A 181 -17.75 2.45 -17.17
CA VAL A 181 -17.82 2.87 -18.57
C VAL A 181 -16.78 3.94 -18.81
N ASN A 182 -16.08 3.86 -19.94
CA ASN A 182 -15.06 4.82 -20.32
C ASN A 182 -15.17 5.14 -21.80
N TYR A 183 -14.94 6.40 -22.16
CA TYR A 183 -14.84 6.85 -23.54
C TYR A 183 -13.57 7.67 -23.72
N ASN A 184 -12.81 7.36 -24.76
CA ASN A 184 -11.59 8.06 -25.16
C ASN A 184 -11.72 8.58 -26.58
N PHE A 185 -11.43 9.87 -26.75
CA PHE A 185 -11.40 10.59 -28.02
C PHE A 185 -9.97 11.07 -28.29
N ILE A 186 -9.47 10.78 -29.49
CA ILE A 186 -8.08 11.05 -29.86
C ILE A 186 -8.09 11.77 -31.20
N TYR A 187 -7.47 12.94 -31.24
CA TYR A 187 -7.36 13.75 -32.45
C TYR A 187 -5.89 13.90 -32.85
N PHE A 188 -5.64 13.90 -34.16
CA PHE A 188 -4.31 14.04 -34.74
C PHE A 188 -4.27 15.28 -35.61
N ASP A 189 -3.21 16.09 -35.49
CA ASP A 189 -3.07 17.28 -36.32
C ASP A 189 -2.65 16.97 -37.77
N LYS A 190 -1.89 15.90 -37.97
CA LYS A 190 -1.27 15.56 -39.26
C LYS A 190 -1.30 14.08 -39.60
N GLN A 191 -1.17 13.20 -38.60
CA GLN A 191 -0.90 11.79 -38.83
C GLN A 191 -2.09 11.02 -39.41
N PHE A 192 -3.31 11.36 -38.96
CA PHE A 192 -4.56 10.74 -39.41
C PHE A 192 -5.60 11.83 -39.65
N ALA A 193 -6.43 11.63 -40.69
CA ALA A 193 -7.50 12.57 -41.03
C ALA A 193 -8.68 12.46 -40.06
N ASP A 194 -9.01 11.23 -39.65
CA ASP A 194 -10.13 10.95 -38.77
C ASP A 194 -9.67 10.77 -37.32
N PRO A 195 -10.40 11.35 -36.34
CA PRO A 195 -10.16 11.09 -34.94
C PRO A 195 -10.45 9.63 -34.60
N TRP A 196 -9.82 9.14 -33.55
CA TRP A 196 -10.07 7.79 -33.04
C TRP A 196 -11.00 7.84 -31.83
N HIS A 197 -11.81 6.79 -31.73
CA HIS A 197 -12.82 6.65 -30.70
C HIS A 197 -12.66 5.28 -30.05
N ILE A 198 -12.57 5.23 -28.72
CA ILE A 198 -12.62 3.98 -27.96
C ILE A 198 -13.68 4.10 -26.86
N ALA A 199 -14.59 3.14 -26.81
CA ALA A 199 -15.53 2.97 -25.71
C ALA A 199 -15.24 1.65 -25.00
N SER A 200 -15.26 1.66 -23.67
CA SER A 200 -15.01 0.49 -22.85
C SER A 200 -16.10 0.32 -21.82
N VAL A 201 -16.50 -0.94 -21.59
CA VAL A 201 -17.34 -1.34 -20.47
C VAL A 201 -16.58 -2.40 -19.68
N ASP A 202 -16.46 -2.20 -18.37
CA ASP A 202 -15.81 -3.17 -17.48
C ASP A 202 -16.73 -3.55 -16.31
N TYR A 203 -16.61 -4.81 -15.90
CA TYR A 203 -17.19 -5.33 -14.68
C TYR A 203 -16.07 -5.90 -13.82
N THR A 204 -15.93 -5.37 -12.60
CA THR A 204 -14.95 -5.83 -11.62
C THR A 204 -15.67 -6.51 -10.47
N ARG A 205 -15.23 -7.72 -10.11
CA ARG A 205 -15.63 -8.45 -8.92
C ARG A 205 -14.47 -8.55 -7.93
N GLN A 206 -14.72 -8.18 -6.68
CA GLN A 206 -13.80 -8.45 -5.59
C GLN A 206 -13.98 -9.87 -5.07
N THR A 207 -12.86 -10.59 -4.98
CA THR A 207 -12.79 -11.98 -4.49
C THR A 207 -11.87 -12.06 -3.28
N LYS A 208 -11.86 -13.20 -2.58
CA LYS A 208 -10.93 -13.44 -1.47
C LYS A 208 -9.46 -13.42 -1.88
N TYR A 209 -9.17 -13.58 -3.17
CA TYR A 209 -7.82 -13.58 -3.72
C TYR A 209 -7.43 -12.24 -4.33
N GLY A 210 -8.32 -11.25 -4.42
CA GLY A 210 -8.08 -9.98 -5.12
C GLY A 210 -9.20 -9.67 -6.13
N SER A 211 -9.06 -8.58 -6.87
CA SER A 211 -10.02 -8.20 -7.90
C SER A 211 -9.82 -9.00 -9.19
N ILE A 212 -10.93 -9.31 -9.85
CA ILE A 212 -10.95 -9.82 -11.22
C ILE A 212 -11.90 -8.91 -12.00
N ALA A 213 -11.47 -8.43 -13.16
CA ALA A 213 -12.23 -7.57 -14.04
C ALA A 213 -12.31 -8.16 -15.44
N GLY A 214 -13.51 -8.17 -16.01
CA GLY A 214 -13.71 -8.38 -17.45
C GLY A 214 -13.97 -7.04 -18.11
N ARG A 215 -13.31 -6.76 -19.25
CA ARG A 215 -13.50 -5.54 -20.04
C ARG A 215 -13.81 -5.88 -21.49
N ILE A 216 -14.74 -5.14 -22.06
CA ILE A 216 -15.01 -5.11 -23.49
C ILE A 216 -14.65 -3.73 -23.99
N ASN A 217 -13.80 -3.66 -25.01
CA ASN A 217 -13.46 -2.44 -25.72
C ASN A 217 -14.01 -2.50 -27.14
N TYR A 218 -14.63 -1.40 -27.57
CA TYR A 218 -14.95 -1.12 -28.96
C TYR A 218 -14.11 0.07 -29.40
N ALA A 219 -13.42 -0.04 -30.52
CA ALA A 219 -12.68 1.07 -31.10
C ALA A 219 -13.02 1.28 -32.56
N ASN A 220 -13.13 2.55 -32.95
CA ASN A 220 -13.11 3.02 -34.33
C ASN A 220 -11.77 3.74 -34.55
N ARG A 221 -10.89 3.13 -35.35
CA ARG A 221 -9.55 3.63 -35.69
C ARG A 221 -9.22 3.25 -37.12
N PHE A 222 -8.47 4.07 -37.84
CA PHE A 222 -8.08 3.80 -39.23
C PHE A 222 -9.27 3.53 -40.18
N ASN A 223 -10.43 4.16 -39.90
CA ASN A 223 -11.69 3.87 -40.59
C ASN A 223 -12.11 2.38 -40.54
N SER A 224 -11.67 1.68 -39.48
CA SER A 224 -12.02 0.30 -39.17
C SER A 224 -12.53 0.19 -37.75
N ASN A 225 -13.36 -0.82 -37.50
CA ASN A 225 -13.93 -1.10 -36.19
C ASN A 225 -13.30 -2.36 -35.61
N GLY A 226 -13.03 -2.38 -34.32
CA GLY A 226 -12.48 -3.53 -33.62
C GLY A 226 -13.14 -3.74 -32.27
N LEU A 227 -13.36 -5.01 -31.91
CA LEU A 227 -13.74 -5.44 -30.58
C LEU A 227 -12.58 -6.17 -29.90
N GLN A 228 -12.33 -5.84 -28.64
CA GLN A 228 -11.35 -6.51 -27.79
C GLN A 228 -11.99 -6.91 -26.46
N PHE A 229 -11.71 -8.14 -26.04
CA PHE A 229 -12.06 -8.67 -24.72
C PHE A 229 -10.80 -8.77 -23.89
N GLU A 230 -10.86 -8.33 -22.64
CA GLU A 230 -9.77 -8.44 -21.66
C GLU A 230 -10.27 -9.02 -20.35
N VAL A 231 -9.40 -9.77 -19.69
CA VAL A 231 -9.54 -10.18 -18.30
C VAL A 231 -8.30 -9.72 -17.55
N ASP A 232 -8.49 -8.85 -16.57
CA ASP A 232 -7.47 -8.36 -15.66
C ASP A 232 -7.71 -8.94 -14.26
N ALA A 233 -6.66 -9.36 -13.57
CA ALA A 233 -6.72 -9.83 -12.20
C ALA A 233 -5.58 -9.25 -11.36
N TYR A 234 -5.89 -8.93 -10.11
CA TYR A 234 -4.92 -8.41 -9.15
C TYR A 234 -4.80 -9.33 -7.93
N PRO A 235 -4.24 -10.54 -8.09
CA PRO A 235 -4.17 -11.50 -7.00
C PRO A 235 -3.24 -11.01 -5.89
N ARG A 236 -3.70 -11.10 -4.64
CA ARG A 236 -2.90 -10.85 -3.44
C ARG A 236 -2.11 -12.10 -3.10
N ILE A 237 -0.79 -11.94 -2.99
CA ILE A 237 0.15 -13.03 -2.69
C ILE A 237 0.49 -13.01 -1.19
N SER A 238 0.72 -11.82 -0.64
CA SER A 238 0.97 -11.61 0.80
C SER A 238 0.55 -10.21 1.25
N ASN A 239 0.89 -9.82 2.48
CA ASN A 239 0.72 -8.44 2.94
C ASN A 239 1.63 -7.44 2.20
N THR A 240 2.73 -7.91 1.64
CA THR A 240 3.72 -7.10 0.93
C THR A 240 3.51 -7.18 -0.58
N PHE A 241 3.21 -8.37 -1.09
CA PHE A 241 3.20 -8.65 -2.53
C PHE A 241 1.79 -8.86 -3.07
N TYR A 242 1.54 -8.30 -4.25
CA TYR A 242 0.42 -8.64 -5.11
C TYR A 242 0.91 -8.70 -6.55
N ALA A 243 0.14 -9.31 -7.43
CA ALA A 243 0.47 -9.31 -8.85
C ALA A 243 -0.62 -8.63 -9.66
N TYR A 244 -0.26 -8.26 -10.88
CA TYR A 244 -1.16 -7.97 -11.99
C TYR A 244 -1.03 -9.13 -12.97
N VAL A 245 -2.15 -9.67 -13.42
CA VAL A 245 -2.22 -10.70 -14.46
C VAL A 245 -3.28 -10.25 -15.45
N SER A 246 -2.96 -10.28 -16.74
CA SER A 246 -3.88 -9.85 -17.79
C SER A 246 -3.80 -10.76 -18.99
N GLY A 247 -4.95 -10.97 -19.62
CA GLY A 247 -5.08 -11.66 -20.90
C GLY A 247 -6.15 -10.96 -21.73
N GLY A 248 -5.93 -10.86 -23.04
CA GLY A 248 -6.92 -10.28 -23.94
C GLY A 248 -6.83 -10.81 -25.36
N TYR A 249 -7.96 -10.70 -26.06
CA TYR A 249 -8.16 -11.18 -27.42
C TYR A 249 -8.97 -10.18 -28.23
N ALA A 250 -8.60 -9.99 -29.48
CA ALA A 250 -9.35 -9.19 -30.45
C ALA A 250 -9.54 -9.97 -31.76
N SER A 251 -10.71 -9.82 -32.37
CA SER A 251 -11.03 -10.48 -33.65
C SER A 251 -10.34 -9.82 -34.84
N GLU A 252 -10.26 -8.49 -34.83
CA GLU A 252 -9.69 -7.68 -35.92
C GLU A 252 -8.26 -7.25 -35.61
N ALA A 253 -7.30 -7.90 -36.27
CA ALA A 253 -5.88 -7.54 -36.17
C ALA A 253 -5.64 -6.20 -36.89
N GLY A 254 -5.19 -5.18 -36.16
CA GLY A 254 -4.86 -3.85 -36.71
C GLY A 254 -5.49 -2.70 -35.93
N VAL A 255 -6.67 -2.90 -35.34
CA VAL A 255 -7.27 -1.94 -34.40
C VAL A 255 -6.77 -2.20 -32.97
N PHE A 256 -6.68 -3.48 -32.61
CA PHE A 256 -6.15 -3.99 -31.35
C PHE A 256 -5.14 -5.12 -31.62
N PRO A 257 -4.24 -5.43 -30.66
CA PRO A 257 -3.46 -6.66 -30.72
C PRO A 257 -4.40 -7.86 -30.65
N ARG A 258 -4.19 -8.83 -31.55
CA ARG A 258 -4.98 -10.07 -31.62
C ARG A 258 -4.91 -10.85 -30.31
N TYR A 259 -3.72 -10.89 -29.71
CA TYR A 259 -3.53 -11.41 -28.36
C TYR A 259 -2.71 -10.43 -27.54
N ARG A 260 -3.08 -10.29 -26.27
CA ARG A 260 -2.27 -9.59 -25.29
C ARG A 260 -2.21 -10.39 -23.99
N ALA A 261 -1.07 -10.31 -23.32
CA ALA A 261 -0.91 -10.81 -21.98
C ALA A 261 -0.05 -9.83 -21.17
N GLY A 262 -0.23 -9.84 -19.85
CA GLY A 262 0.53 -8.99 -18.95
C GLY A 262 0.75 -9.67 -17.62
N PHE A 263 1.93 -9.47 -17.05
CA PHE A 263 2.23 -9.87 -15.69
C PHE A 263 3.10 -8.80 -15.03
N SER A 264 2.82 -8.41 -13.80
CA SER A 264 3.73 -7.62 -12.96
C SER A 264 3.61 -8.08 -11.51
N ILE A 265 4.72 -8.17 -10.78
CA ILE A 265 4.71 -8.35 -9.33
C ILE A 265 4.97 -7.01 -8.66
N TYR A 266 4.10 -6.62 -7.76
CA TYR A 266 4.16 -5.39 -6.99
C TYR A 266 4.55 -5.67 -5.55
N ALA A 267 5.30 -4.76 -4.95
CA ALA A 267 5.71 -4.79 -3.56
C ALA A 267 5.39 -3.45 -2.87
N ASN A 268 4.64 -3.50 -1.76
CA ASN A 268 4.49 -2.38 -0.84
C ASN A 268 5.66 -2.37 0.13
N LEU A 269 6.54 -1.38 0.02
CA LEU A 269 7.81 -1.31 0.76
C LEU A 269 7.71 -0.37 1.97
N PRO A 270 8.63 -0.50 2.96
CA PRO A 270 8.75 0.46 4.05
C PRO A 270 8.95 1.90 3.58
N LEU A 271 8.79 2.86 4.48
CA LEU A 271 9.01 4.29 4.21
C LEU A 271 8.17 4.84 3.05
N SER A 272 6.96 4.30 2.86
CA SER A 272 6.01 4.75 1.83
C SER A 272 6.46 4.53 0.38
N PHE A 273 7.36 3.57 0.14
CA PHE A 273 7.74 3.18 -1.20
C PHE A 273 6.87 2.04 -1.73
N GLU A 274 6.78 1.95 -3.04
CA GLU A 274 6.27 0.79 -3.76
C GLU A 274 7.15 0.52 -4.98
N ALA A 275 7.19 -0.71 -5.45
CA ALA A 275 7.90 -1.05 -6.67
C ALA A 275 7.19 -2.19 -7.40
N ASP A 276 7.35 -2.25 -8.71
CA ASP A 276 6.96 -3.43 -9.49
C ASP A 276 7.94 -3.75 -10.60
N ALA A 277 7.93 -5.01 -11.01
CA ALA A 277 8.60 -5.48 -12.20
C ALA A 277 7.72 -6.50 -12.92
N GLY A 278 7.79 -6.52 -14.24
CA GLY A 278 6.90 -7.36 -15.02
C GLY A 278 7.19 -7.34 -16.51
N PHE A 279 6.26 -7.90 -17.27
CA PHE A 279 6.26 -7.85 -18.72
C PHE A 279 4.86 -7.64 -19.29
N ARG A 280 4.81 -7.26 -20.56
CA ARG A 280 3.65 -7.28 -21.45
C ARG A 280 4.03 -8.05 -22.70
N TYR A 281 3.06 -8.77 -23.25
CA TYR A 281 3.14 -9.47 -24.51
C TYR A 281 2.02 -8.95 -25.41
N LEU A 282 2.36 -8.53 -26.62
CA LEU A 282 1.41 -8.08 -27.62
C LEU A 282 1.66 -8.86 -28.92
N ARG A 283 0.60 -9.33 -29.55
CA ARG A 283 0.65 -9.95 -30.88
C ARG A 283 -0.26 -9.20 -31.85
N PHE A 284 0.35 -8.46 -32.76
CA PHE A 284 -0.31 -7.94 -33.96
C PHE A 284 -0.02 -8.93 -35.10
N SER A 285 0.80 -8.54 -36.08
CA SER A 285 1.43 -9.46 -37.04
C SER A 285 2.56 -10.25 -36.39
N ASP A 286 3.41 -9.56 -35.64
CA ASP A 286 4.55 -10.13 -34.92
C ASP A 286 4.34 -10.16 -33.40
N ASN A 287 5.18 -10.93 -32.73
CA ASN A 287 5.24 -11.05 -31.28
C ASN A 287 6.15 -9.97 -30.69
N THR A 288 5.62 -9.19 -29.75
CA THR A 288 6.36 -8.14 -29.05
C THR A 288 6.35 -8.41 -27.55
N PHE A 289 7.54 -8.61 -26.97
CA PHE A 289 7.73 -8.68 -25.51
C PHE A 289 8.26 -7.34 -25.00
N ILE A 290 7.70 -6.90 -23.89
CA ILE A 290 7.98 -5.59 -23.30
C ILE A 290 8.21 -5.82 -21.82
N TYR A 291 9.36 -5.43 -21.30
CA TYR A 291 9.68 -5.51 -19.88
C TYR A 291 9.37 -4.17 -19.21
N THR A 292 8.82 -4.22 -17.99
CA THR A 292 8.48 -3.02 -17.24
C THR A 292 9.02 -3.08 -15.82
N ALA A 293 9.40 -1.92 -15.30
CA ALA A 293 9.70 -1.74 -13.90
C ALA A 293 9.21 -0.36 -13.46
N SER A 294 8.78 -0.23 -12.20
CA SER A 294 8.47 1.06 -11.61
C SER A 294 8.89 1.16 -10.15
N ILE A 295 9.09 2.40 -9.72
CA ILE A 295 9.26 2.77 -8.32
C ILE A 295 8.32 3.92 -8.01
N GLY A 296 7.54 3.76 -6.95
CA GLY A 296 6.62 4.76 -6.43
C GLY A 296 7.00 5.21 -5.03
N LYS A 297 6.62 6.44 -4.69
CA LYS A 297 6.78 7.02 -3.36
C LYS A 297 5.59 7.90 -3.02
N TYR A 298 5.00 7.67 -1.86
CA TYR A 298 4.07 8.63 -1.28
C TYR A 298 4.83 9.63 -0.43
N TYR A 299 4.60 10.91 -0.67
CA TYR A 299 5.15 12.01 0.10
C TYR A 299 4.03 13.01 0.38
N LYS A 300 3.59 13.09 1.64
CA LYS A 300 2.38 13.83 2.00
C LYS A 300 1.21 13.42 1.08
N ASN A 301 0.40 14.37 0.63
CA ASN A 301 -0.74 14.11 -0.26
C ASN A 301 -0.32 13.80 -1.70
N LEU A 302 0.97 13.62 -1.99
CA LEU A 302 1.47 13.29 -3.31
C LEU A 302 1.85 11.82 -3.39
N TRP A 303 1.52 11.19 -4.49
CA TRP A 303 2.11 9.93 -4.92
C TRP A 303 2.87 10.17 -6.21
N PHE A 304 4.16 9.84 -6.21
CA PHE A 304 5.01 9.86 -7.37
C PHE A 304 5.26 8.43 -7.83
N ASN A 305 5.27 8.19 -9.14
CA ASN A 305 5.66 6.91 -9.72
C ASN A 305 6.49 7.15 -10.97
N PHE A 306 7.70 6.61 -10.96
CA PHE A 306 8.56 6.56 -12.13
C PHE A 306 8.49 5.15 -12.70
N ARG A 307 8.15 5.02 -13.98
CA ARG A 307 8.04 3.75 -14.68
C ARG A 307 8.84 3.77 -15.97
N THR A 308 9.40 2.62 -16.32
CA THR A 308 10.06 2.39 -17.60
C THR A 308 9.49 1.18 -18.33
N TYR A 309 9.60 1.21 -19.65
CA TYR A 309 9.34 0.11 -20.55
C TYR A 309 10.54 -0.13 -21.45
N LEU A 310 10.93 -1.39 -21.59
CA LEU A 310 12.00 -1.84 -22.46
C LEU A 310 11.43 -2.85 -23.45
N THR A 311 11.51 -2.54 -24.74
CA THR A 311 11.03 -3.41 -25.82
C THR A 311 12.23 -3.84 -26.67
N PRO A 312 12.78 -5.03 -26.42
CA PRO A 312 13.88 -5.56 -27.23
C PRO A 312 13.41 -5.87 -28.65
N SER A 313 14.26 -5.58 -29.63
CA SER A 313 14.16 -6.02 -31.01
C SER A 313 15.44 -6.75 -31.43
N THR A 314 15.54 -7.19 -32.69
CA THR A 314 16.67 -7.97 -33.21
C THR A 314 18.01 -7.24 -33.14
N SER A 315 18.02 -5.90 -33.20
CA SER A 315 19.25 -5.09 -33.25
C SER A 315 19.27 -3.94 -32.25
N ASN A 316 18.17 -3.62 -31.59
CA ASN A 316 18.04 -2.45 -30.70
C ASN A 316 17.10 -2.72 -29.52
N ILE A 317 17.07 -1.82 -28.54
CA ILE A 317 16.09 -1.83 -27.45
C ILE A 317 15.37 -0.47 -27.46
N SER A 318 14.06 -0.49 -27.70
CA SER A 318 13.23 0.70 -27.53
C SER A 318 12.95 0.92 -26.04
N GLN A 319 12.93 2.18 -25.62
CA GLN A 319 12.77 2.55 -24.22
C GLN A 319 11.78 3.70 -24.09
N SER A 320 10.87 3.61 -23.13
CA SER A 320 10.05 4.73 -22.70
C SER A 320 10.09 4.88 -21.18
N PHE A 321 9.84 6.12 -20.75
CA PHE A 321 9.85 6.52 -19.35
C PHE A 321 8.63 7.38 -19.08
N SER A 322 7.99 7.17 -17.94
CA SER A 322 6.89 8.01 -17.47
C SER A 322 7.08 8.38 -16.01
N LEU A 323 6.87 9.66 -15.71
CA LEU A 323 6.72 10.17 -14.36
C LEU A 323 5.23 10.51 -14.14
N ASN A 324 4.58 9.74 -13.29
CA ASN A 324 3.20 9.96 -12.88
C ASN A 324 3.19 10.58 -11.50
N THR A 325 2.34 11.58 -11.29
CA THR A 325 2.06 12.13 -9.97
C THR A 325 0.57 12.27 -9.73
N ARG A 326 0.14 11.98 -8.50
CA ARG A 326 -1.24 12.18 -8.03
C ARG A 326 -1.22 13.04 -6.78
N TYR A 327 -2.00 14.10 -6.77
CA TYR A 327 -2.27 14.93 -5.60
C TYR A 327 -3.65 14.59 -5.03
N TYR A 328 -3.68 13.92 -3.89
CA TYR A 328 -4.91 13.51 -3.20
C TYR A 328 -5.53 14.71 -2.48
N ILE A 329 -6.75 15.06 -2.89
CA ILE A 329 -7.53 16.17 -2.32
C ILE A 329 -8.54 15.70 -1.27
N GLY A 330 -8.81 14.39 -1.22
CA GLY A 330 -9.74 13.76 -0.30
C GLY A 330 -9.33 12.32 -0.01
N GLY A 331 -10.12 11.37 -0.51
CA GLY A 331 -9.80 9.94 -0.42
C GLY A 331 -8.99 9.40 -1.60
N ALA A 332 -8.81 8.09 -1.63
CA ALA A 332 -8.08 7.38 -2.70
C ALA A 332 -8.73 7.50 -4.09
N ASP A 333 -9.99 7.95 -4.18
CA ASP A 333 -10.70 8.23 -5.43
C ASP A 333 -10.80 9.72 -5.76
N ASP A 334 -10.16 10.57 -4.97
CA ASP A 334 -10.24 12.02 -5.07
C ASP A 334 -8.84 12.59 -5.24
N TYR A 335 -8.40 12.71 -6.49
CA TYR A 335 -7.09 13.24 -6.80
C TYR A 335 -7.05 13.98 -8.14
N LEU A 336 -6.10 14.89 -8.24
CA LEU A 336 -5.59 15.42 -9.50
C LEU A 336 -4.37 14.60 -9.91
N SER A 337 -4.22 14.31 -11.20
CA SER A 337 -3.03 13.62 -11.72
C SER A 337 -2.33 14.44 -12.79
N LEU A 338 -1.02 14.34 -12.82
CA LEU A 338 -0.16 14.81 -13.89
C LEU A 338 0.72 13.63 -14.32
N SER A 339 0.79 13.38 -15.62
CA SER A 339 1.70 12.39 -16.18
C SER A 339 2.60 13.07 -17.20
N LEU A 340 3.90 12.80 -17.13
CA LEU A 340 4.91 13.23 -18.08
C LEU A 340 5.55 11.99 -18.66
N GLY A 341 5.66 11.88 -19.98
CA GLY A 341 6.23 10.72 -20.64
C GLY A 341 7.21 11.07 -21.73
N THR A 342 8.12 10.14 -22.03
CA THR A 342 8.97 10.18 -23.22
C THR A 342 9.15 8.77 -23.78
N GLY A 343 9.15 8.68 -25.11
CA GLY A 343 9.06 7.41 -25.84
C GLY A 343 7.63 6.85 -25.88
N LEU A 344 7.43 5.79 -26.65
CA LEU A 344 6.11 5.17 -26.82
C LEU A 344 5.82 4.22 -25.64
N SER A 345 4.78 4.52 -24.85
CA SER A 345 4.38 3.73 -23.68
C SER A 345 3.37 2.63 -24.06
N PRO A 346 3.62 1.35 -23.76
CA PRO A 346 2.69 0.27 -24.11
C PRO A 346 1.42 0.20 -23.25
N ASP A 347 1.36 0.93 -22.13
CA ASP A 347 0.15 1.04 -21.32
C ASP A 347 -0.91 1.96 -21.95
N GLU A 348 -0.49 2.89 -22.82
CA GLU A 348 -1.42 3.69 -23.59
C GLU A 348 -2.02 2.80 -24.67
N GLN A 349 -3.33 2.52 -24.55
CA GLN A 349 -4.10 1.69 -25.49
C GLN A 349 -4.03 2.19 -26.96
N ASN A 350 -3.48 3.39 -27.19
CA ASN A 350 -3.45 4.10 -28.46
C ASN A 350 -2.12 3.93 -29.22
N ASN A 351 -1.08 3.36 -28.61
CA ASN A 351 0.26 3.30 -29.20
C ASN A 351 0.42 2.14 -30.22
N VAL A 352 -0.15 2.35 -31.41
CA VAL A 352 -0.02 1.47 -32.58
C VAL A 352 1.37 1.47 -33.21
N LEU A 353 2.18 2.48 -32.88
CA LEU A 353 3.52 2.71 -33.47
C LEU A 353 4.61 1.80 -32.89
N ILE A 354 4.31 1.02 -31.85
CA ILE A 354 5.26 0.14 -31.15
C ILE A 354 5.91 -0.88 -32.10
N ASN A 355 5.22 -1.26 -33.18
CA ASN A 355 5.71 -2.21 -34.18
C ASN A 355 5.96 -1.59 -35.57
N ALA A 356 5.86 -0.26 -35.73
CA ALA A 356 5.76 0.34 -37.06
C ALA A 356 7.11 0.49 -37.80
N THR A 357 8.26 0.55 -37.11
CA THR A 357 9.55 0.80 -37.80
C THR A 357 10.77 0.23 -37.06
N ASN A 358 11.84 -0.06 -37.82
CA ASN A 358 13.20 -0.33 -37.29
C ASN A 358 13.90 0.93 -36.76
N TYR A 359 13.19 2.07 -36.73
CA TYR A 359 13.69 3.38 -36.34
C TYR A 359 13.12 3.76 -34.97
N ARG A 360 13.95 4.35 -34.10
CA ARG A 360 13.53 4.76 -32.77
C ARG A 360 12.80 6.11 -32.85
N LEU A 361 11.47 6.04 -32.96
CA LEU A 361 10.60 7.20 -32.92
C LEU A 361 10.64 7.89 -31.54
N LYS A 362 10.69 9.23 -31.54
CA LYS A 362 10.67 10.06 -30.34
C LYS A 362 9.26 10.57 -30.06
N SER A 363 8.81 10.43 -28.82
CA SER A 363 7.57 11.03 -28.34
C SER A 363 7.81 11.70 -27.00
N ASN A 364 7.08 12.79 -26.72
CA ASN A 364 6.97 13.38 -25.39
C ASN A 364 5.49 13.64 -25.10
N SER A 365 5.04 13.23 -23.92
CA SER A 365 3.64 13.32 -23.53
C SER A 365 3.45 14.12 -22.25
N ILE A 366 2.36 14.85 -22.18
CA ILE A 366 1.85 15.46 -20.94
C ILE A 366 0.35 15.21 -20.84
N SER A 367 -0.10 14.72 -19.69
CA SER A 367 -1.53 14.54 -19.40
C SER A 367 -1.91 15.05 -18.03
N LEU A 368 -3.12 15.59 -17.94
CA LEU A 368 -3.76 16.03 -16.71
C LEU A 368 -5.02 15.20 -16.50
N GLY A 369 -5.27 14.80 -15.25
CA GLY A 369 -6.44 14.02 -14.89
C GLY A 369 -7.10 14.52 -13.62
N LEU A 370 -8.40 14.31 -13.53
CA LEU A 370 -9.23 14.49 -12.35
C LEU A 370 -9.97 13.19 -12.10
N ARG A 371 -9.85 12.67 -10.87
CA ARG A 371 -10.70 11.60 -10.38
C ARG A 371 -11.43 12.08 -9.14
N LYS A 372 -12.74 11.88 -9.10
CA LYS A 372 -13.61 12.39 -8.04
C LYS A 372 -14.64 11.36 -7.62
N SER A 373 -14.77 11.13 -6.32
CA SER A 373 -15.85 10.32 -5.76
C SER A 373 -17.05 11.19 -5.38
N ILE A 374 -18.26 10.66 -5.62
CA ILE A 374 -19.54 11.29 -5.27
C ILE A 374 -20.35 10.28 -4.44
N LYS A 375 -20.67 10.68 -3.20
CA LYS A 375 -21.39 9.85 -2.21
C LYS A 375 -20.78 8.46 -2.03
N THR A 376 -19.44 8.37 -2.12
CA THR A 376 -18.65 7.13 -2.08
C THR A 376 -18.90 6.19 -3.26
N PHE A 377 -20.14 5.96 -3.72
CA PHE A 377 -20.43 4.88 -4.66
C PHE A 377 -20.17 5.19 -6.13
N ASN A 378 -20.17 6.48 -6.50
CA ASN A 378 -19.99 6.93 -7.86
C ASN A 378 -18.61 7.55 -8.01
N ILE A 379 -17.91 7.25 -9.09
CA ILE A 379 -16.59 7.80 -9.38
C ILE A 379 -16.63 8.36 -10.79
N LEU A 380 -16.23 9.61 -10.94
CA LEU A 380 -16.03 10.25 -12.23
C LEU A 380 -14.53 10.41 -12.46
N THR A 381 -14.13 10.17 -13.70
CA THR A 381 -12.76 10.37 -14.17
C THR A 381 -12.81 11.24 -15.42
N PHE A 382 -11.93 12.22 -15.49
CA PHE A 382 -11.69 13.04 -16.67
C PHE A 382 -10.19 13.12 -16.91
N ASN A 383 -9.71 12.92 -18.12
CA ASN A 383 -8.30 13.17 -18.46
C ASN A 383 -8.19 13.86 -19.81
N VAL A 384 -7.19 14.74 -19.92
CA VAL A 384 -6.79 15.37 -21.17
C VAL A 384 -5.28 15.24 -21.34
N GLY A 385 -4.81 15.06 -22.56
CA GLY A 385 -3.40 14.89 -22.86
C GLY A 385 -3.01 15.47 -24.21
N VAL A 386 -1.71 15.76 -24.35
CA VAL A 386 -1.08 16.07 -25.63
C VAL A 386 0.23 15.31 -25.75
N ASP A 387 0.40 14.66 -26.89
CA ASP A 387 1.62 13.95 -27.24
C ASP A 387 2.25 14.60 -28.46
N HIS A 388 3.51 15.01 -28.33
CA HIS A 388 4.31 15.46 -29.46
C HIS A 388 5.18 14.30 -29.94
N GLN A 389 4.83 13.73 -31.10
CA GLN A 389 5.44 12.49 -31.57
C GLN A 389 5.99 12.59 -33.00
N GLU A 390 7.13 11.94 -33.17
CA GLU A 390 7.66 11.54 -34.47
C GLU A 390 6.95 10.25 -34.89
N TYR A 391 6.21 10.28 -36.00
CA TYR A 391 5.44 9.14 -36.48
C TYR A 391 5.98 8.55 -37.79
N LEU A 392 6.83 9.30 -38.48
CA LEU A 392 7.71 8.84 -39.56
C LEU A 392 9.08 9.48 -39.32
N LYS A 393 10.13 8.89 -39.90
CA LYS A 393 11.50 9.42 -39.77
C LYS A 393 11.53 10.91 -40.15
N ASP A 394 11.95 11.75 -39.22
CA ASP A 394 12.05 13.21 -39.34
C ASP A 394 10.70 13.95 -39.55
N VAL A 395 9.55 13.28 -39.35
CA VAL A 395 8.21 13.88 -39.46
C VAL A 395 7.49 13.83 -38.12
N LYS A 396 7.05 15.02 -37.66
CA LYS A 396 6.43 15.21 -36.34
C LYS A 396 5.00 15.74 -36.43
N GLY A 397 4.20 15.37 -35.44
CA GLY A 397 2.83 15.81 -35.26
C GLY A 397 2.42 15.82 -33.79
N ASN A 398 1.24 16.31 -33.53
CA ASN A 398 0.61 16.37 -32.23
C ASN A 398 -0.63 15.48 -32.20
N GLN A 399 -0.74 14.69 -31.14
CA GLN A 399 -1.91 13.93 -30.78
C GLN A 399 -2.54 14.59 -29.55
N PHE A 400 -3.87 14.69 -29.53
CA PHE A 400 -4.63 15.25 -28.42
C PHE A 400 -5.62 14.21 -27.93
N ASP A 401 -5.60 13.92 -26.64
CA ASP A 401 -6.41 12.89 -26.01
C ASP A 401 -7.39 13.53 -25.01
N ALA A 402 -8.64 13.09 -25.03
CA ALA A 402 -9.65 13.44 -24.05
C ALA A 402 -10.46 12.21 -23.66
N SER A 403 -10.53 11.93 -22.35
CA SER A 403 -11.26 10.78 -21.82
C SER A 403 -12.22 11.16 -20.70
N ILE A 404 -13.35 10.48 -20.67
CA ILE A 404 -14.33 10.55 -19.60
C ILE A 404 -14.70 9.13 -19.16
N GLY A 405 -14.77 8.92 -17.85
CA GLY A 405 -15.12 7.64 -17.26
C GLY A 405 -16.08 7.79 -16.09
N TYR A 406 -16.93 6.79 -15.93
CA TYR A 406 -17.84 6.65 -14.80
C TYR A 406 -17.76 5.23 -14.23
N ILE A 407 -17.61 5.11 -12.92
CA ILE A 407 -17.63 3.84 -12.20
C ILE A 407 -18.71 3.88 -11.13
N ARG A 408 -19.57 2.87 -11.12
CA ARG A 408 -20.52 2.59 -10.05
C ARG A 408 -20.06 1.38 -9.25
N ARG A 409 -19.90 1.53 -7.93
CA ARG A 409 -19.60 0.41 -7.02
C ARG A 409 -20.87 0.00 -6.22
N PHE A 410 -21.07 -1.29 -5.98
CA PHE A 410 -22.24 -1.84 -5.28
C PHE A 410 -22.02 -3.24 -4.68
#